data_AF-A0A2X1PQ90-F1
#
_entry.id   AF-A0A2X1PQ90-F1
#
_cell.length_a   1.000
_cell.length_b   1.000
_cell.length_c   1.000
_cell.angle_alpha   90.00
_cell.angle_beta   90.00
_cell.angle_gamma   90.00
#
_symmetry.space_group_name_H-M   'P 1'
#
loop_
_entity.id
_entity.type
_entity.pdbx_description
1 polymer ?
#
loop_
_entity_poly.entity_id
_entity_poly.type
_entity_poly.pdbx_seq_one_letter_code
_entity_poly.pdbx_strand_id
1 'polypeptide(L)'
;MLKAQHPDFEIWSLGMHGKNGVTCVDCHMPKVQGADGKVYTDHQIQNPFDAFDHTCANCHDQSKEKLRDIVTSRKKEVKDVMGRLEDQVVKAHFEAKEAWDAGATKKEMEAALMDIRHAQWRWDYTAASHGGHMHAPEVVLRVLASGLDKVADARTKLAVILTKHGVKTPVQIPDISTADKAWKVMGIDIEKERKAKEEFLKTVVPQWEQQAREKGLLVDPPAQK
;
A
#
# COMPACT_ATOMS: atom_id res chain seq x y z
N MET A 1 -3.50 8.55 -13.90
CA MET A 1 -2.86 7.45 -13.15
C MET A 1 -3.88 6.34 -12.85
N LEU A 2 -3.46 5.21 -12.28
CA LEU A 2 -4.33 4.21 -11.67
C LEU A 2 -3.95 4.10 -10.20
N LYS A 3 -4.94 3.97 -9.31
CA LYS A 3 -4.74 3.75 -7.88
C LYS A 3 -5.22 2.34 -7.56
N ALA A 4 -4.38 1.54 -6.93
CA ALA A 4 -4.74 0.24 -6.37
C ALA A 4 -5.18 0.40 -4.91
N GLN A 5 -6.04 -0.49 -4.43
CA GLN A 5 -6.53 -0.48 -3.06
C GLN A 5 -6.54 -1.90 -2.54
N HIS A 6 -5.75 -2.14 -1.49
CA HIS A 6 -5.72 -3.36 -0.67
C HIS A 6 -6.13 -4.64 -1.43
N PRO A 7 -5.37 -5.06 -2.45
CA PRO A 7 -5.69 -6.24 -3.27
C PRO A 7 -5.33 -7.54 -2.53
N ASP A 8 -5.77 -7.67 -1.28
CA ASP A 8 -5.38 -8.74 -0.38
C ASP A 8 -5.88 -10.09 -0.89
N PHE A 9 -7.11 -10.15 -1.40
CA PHE A 9 -7.69 -11.36 -1.98
C PHE A 9 -6.96 -11.78 -3.26
N GLU A 10 -6.71 -10.84 -4.16
CA GLU A 10 -6.04 -11.07 -5.43
C GLU A 10 -4.60 -11.56 -5.19
N ILE A 11 -3.86 -10.93 -4.27
CA ILE A 11 -2.51 -11.34 -3.91
C ILE A 11 -2.50 -12.69 -3.20
N TRP A 12 -3.37 -12.91 -2.20
CA TRP A 12 -3.50 -14.19 -1.50
C TRP A 12 -3.77 -15.35 -2.47
N SER A 13 -4.66 -15.17 -3.43
CA SER A 13 -5.05 -16.22 -4.40
C SER A 13 -3.87 -16.71 -5.25
N LEU A 14 -2.84 -15.87 -5.42
CA LEU A 14 -1.64 -16.18 -6.19
C LEU A 14 -0.51 -16.80 -5.34
N GLY A 15 -0.61 -16.69 -4.01
CA GLY A 15 0.37 -17.19 -3.06
C GLY A 15 0.21 -18.67 -2.74
N MET A 16 1.21 -19.26 -2.07
CA MET A 16 1.22 -20.69 -1.76
C MET A 16 0.06 -21.10 -0.84
N HIS A 17 -0.29 -20.28 0.16
CA HIS A 17 -1.42 -20.57 1.04
C HIS A 17 -2.75 -20.58 0.26
N GLY A 18 -3.02 -19.55 -0.55
CA GLY A 18 -4.25 -19.49 -1.34
C GLY A 18 -4.35 -20.61 -2.37
N LYS A 19 -3.25 -20.97 -3.04
CA LYS A 19 -3.20 -22.12 -3.97
C LYS A 19 -3.50 -23.47 -3.32
N ASN A 20 -3.27 -23.61 -2.02
CA ASN A 20 -3.57 -24.82 -1.25
C ASN A 20 -4.91 -24.72 -0.50
N GLY A 21 -5.70 -23.68 -0.76
CA GLY A 21 -7.01 -23.52 -0.12
C GLY A 21 -6.96 -23.09 1.35
N VAL A 22 -5.80 -22.68 1.87
CA VAL A 22 -5.70 -22.07 3.21
C VAL A 22 -6.35 -20.69 3.14
N THR A 23 -7.45 -20.54 3.88
CA THR A 23 -8.35 -19.39 3.79
C THR A 23 -7.91 -18.25 4.69
N CYS A 24 -8.50 -17.07 4.49
CA CYS A 24 -8.32 -15.93 5.40
C CYS A 24 -8.69 -16.29 6.85
N VAL A 25 -9.72 -17.12 7.03
CA VAL A 25 -10.28 -17.52 8.33
C VAL A 25 -9.29 -18.38 9.11
N ASP A 26 -8.55 -19.26 8.44
CA ASP A 26 -7.60 -20.17 9.10
C ASP A 26 -6.49 -19.40 9.85
N CYS A 27 -6.15 -18.19 9.39
CA CYS A 27 -5.13 -17.35 10.03
C CYS A 27 -5.73 -16.20 10.88
N HIS A 28 -6.78 -15.54 10.40
CA HIS A 28 -7.29 -14.31 11.03
C HIS A 28 -8.51 -14.52 11.92
N MET A 29 -9.15 -15.68 11.84
CA MET A 29 -10.34 -16.01 12.61
C MET A 29 -10.29 -17.49 13.06
N PRO A 30 -9.25 -17.89 13.82
CA PRO A 30 -9.04 -19.28 14.18
C PRO A 30 -10.19 -19.82 15.03
N LYS A 31 -10.32 -21.15 15.05
CA LYS A 31 -11.18 -21.81 16.03
C LYS A 31 -10.48 -21.79 17.40
N VAL A 32 -11.16 -21.29 18.42
CA VAL A 32 -10.68 -21.21 19.80
C VAL A 32 -11.71 -21.81 20.76
N GLN A 33 -11.30 -22.17 21.97
CA GLN A 33 -12.17 -22.75 22.98
C GLN A 33 -12.48 -21.74 24.09
N GLY A 34 -13.77 -21.58 24.42
CA GLY A 34 -14.22 -20.73 25.52
C GLY A 34 -13.98 -21.37 26.88
N ALA A 35 -14.14 -20.57 27.95
CA ALA A 35 -14.05 -21.07 29.32
C ALA A 35 -15.11 -22.15 29.64
N ASP A 36 -16.21 -22.19 28.87
CA ASP A 36 -17.26 -23.22 28.95
C ASP A 36 -16.94 -24.48 28.12
N GLY A 37 -15.74 -24.56 27.54
CA GLY A 37 -15.30 -25.69 26.71
C GLY A 37 -15.85 -25.71 25.29
N LYS A 38 -16.67 -24.74 24.88
CA LYS A 38 -17.22 -24.71 23.51
C LYS A 38 -16.24 -24.12 22.52
N VAL A 39 -16.16 -24.72 21.35
CA VAL A 39 -15.36 -24.21 20.24
C VAL A 39 -16.16 -23.15 19.48
N TYR A 40 -15.55 -22.00 19.23
CA TYR A 40 -16.12 -20.92 18.43
C TYR A 40 -15.07 -20.32 17.49
N THR A 41 -15.50 -19.52 16.52
CA THR A 41 -14.59 -18.73 15.68
C THR A 41 -14.22 -17.46 16.40
N ASP A 42 -12.93 -17.20 16.56
CA ASP A 42 -12.46 -15.91 17.04
C ASP A 42 -12.80 -14.82 16.01
N HIS A 43 -13.57 -13.82 16.45
CA HIS A 43 -13.96 -12.68 15.61
C HIS A 43 -13.09 -11.44 15.86
N GLN A 44 -12.08 -11.54 16.73
CA GLN A 44 -11.04 -10.53 16.87
C GLN A 44 -10.04 -10.66 15.72
N ILE A 45 -10.41 -10.13 14.55
CA ILE A 45 -9.56 -10.11 13.36
C ILE A 45 -8.29 -9.30 13.67
N GLN A 46 -7.17 -9.99 13.83
CA GLN A 46 -5.91 -9.41 14.30
C GLN A 46 -4.70 -10.00 13.58
N ASN A 47 -3.50 -9.70 14.09
CA ASN A 47 -2.27 -10.33 13.62
C ASN A 47 -2.26 -11.82 14.01
N PRO A 48 -2.15 -12.76 13.06
CA PRO A 48 -2.17 -14.20 13.36
C PRO A 48 -1.10 -14.65 14.34
N PHE A 49 0.04 -13.96 14.41
CA PHE A 49 1.09 -14.27 15.40
C PHE A 49 0.65 -14.06 16.85
N ASP A 50 -0.41 -13.27 17.12
CA ASP A 50 -0.93 -13.07 18.47
C ASP A 50 -1.71 -14.31 18.96
N ALA A 51 -2.21 -15.13 18.02
CA ALA A 51 -2.88 -16.41 18.28
C ALA A 51 -2.14 -17.58 17.61
N PHE A 52 -0.80 -17.61 17.69
CA PHE A 52 0.07 -18.55 16.96
C PHE A 52 -0.34 -20.02 17.14
N ASP A 53 -0.63 -20.44 18.37
CA ASP A 53 -0.96 -21.82 18.72
C ASP A 53 -2.28 -22.30 18.11
N HIS A 54 -3.16 -21.36 17.73
CA HIS A 54 -4.46 -21.64 17.11
C HIS A 54 -4.48 -21.32 15.61
N THR A 55 -3.37 -20.84 15.05
CA THR A 55 -3.25 -20.43 13.64
C THR A 55 -2.16 -21.23 12.95
N CYS A 56 -0.91 -20.76 12.98
CA CYS A 56 0.22 -21.36 12.28
C CYS A 56 0.53 -22.78 12.78
N ALA A 57 0.48 -22.99 14.10
CA ALA A 57 0.85 -24.27 14.73
C ALA A 57 -0.08 -25.43 14.35
N ASN A 58 -1.27 -25.16 13.80
CA ASN A 58 -2.16 -26.21 13.28
C ASN A 58 -1.59 -26.93 12.05
N CYS A 59 -0.66 -26.29 11.32
CA CYS A 59 -0.11 -26.81 10.06
C CYS A 59 1.43 -26.86 10.02
N HIS A 60 2.10 -26.20 10.96
CA HIS A 60 3.55 -26.02 10.95
C HIS A 60 4.20 -26.49 12.25
N ASP A 61 5.24 -27.32 12.13
CA ASP A 61 6.04 -27.78 13.27
C ASP A 61 7.14 -26.79 13.70
N GLN A 62 7.36 -25.72 12.93
CA GLN A 62 8.36 -24.70 13.25
C GLN A 62 7.93 -23.82 14.42
N SER A 63 8.91 -23.34 15.20
CA SER A 63 8.64 -22.43 16.31
C SER A 63 8.06 -21.08 15.83
N LYS A 64 7.35 -20.41 16.75
CA LYS A 64 6.80 -19.06 16.54
C LYS A 64 7.87 -18.07 16.09
N GLU A 65 9.02 -18.10 16.72
CA GLU A 65 10.17 -17.24 16.43
C GLU A 65 10.67 -17.50 15.02
N LYS A 66 10.87 -18.77 14.64
CA LYS A 66 11.36 -19.13 13.31
C LYS A 66 10.44 -18.65 12.20
N LEU A 67 9.12 -18.83 12.35
CA LEU A 67 8.15 -18.35 11.36
C LEU A 67 8.07 -16.81 11.34
N ARG A 68 8.14 -16.15 12.50
CA ARG A 68 8.17 -14.68 12.58
C ARG A 68 9.40 -14.10 11.88
N ASP A 69 10.56 -14.72 12.02
CA ASP A 69 11.79 -14.29 11.38
C ASP A 69 11.70 -14.40 9.85
N ILE A 70 11.12 -15.49 9.34
CA ILE A 70 10.88 -15.67 7.90
C ILE A 70 9.93 -14.59 7.36
N VAL A 71 8.82 -14.31 8.06
CA VAL A 71 7.88 -13.26 7.65
C VAL A 71 8.53 -11.88 7.70
N THR A 72 9.37 -11.64 8.69
CA THR A 72 10.12 -10.39 8.85
C THR A 72 11.15 -10.20 7.75
N SER A 73 11.88 -11.26 7.37
CA SER A 73 12.87 -11.19 6.28
C SER A 73 12.19 -10.87 4.94
N ARG A 74 11.07 -11.54 4.63
CA ARG A 74 10.25 -11.26 3.44
C ARG A 74 9.75 -9.82 3.41
N LYS A 75 9.28 -9.32 4.56
CA LYS A 75 8.85 -7.92 4.68
C LYS A 75 9.98 -6.96 4.35
N LYS A 76 11.19 -7.23 4.84
CA LYS A 76 12.39 -6.44 4.54
C LYS A 76 12.72 -6.48 3.04
N GLU A 77 12.80 -7.66 2.45
CA GLU A 77 13.10 -7.84 1.01
C GLU A 77 12.10 -7.10 0.11
N VAL A 78 10.80 -7.24 0.40
CA VAL A 78 9.74 -6.52 -0.32
C VAL A 78 9.90 -5.01 -0.18
N LYS A 79 10.12 -4.50 1.04
CA LYS A 79 10.32 -3.06 1.28
C LYS A 79 11.56 -2.51 0.58
N ASP A 80 12.67 -3.27 0.58
CA ASP A 80 13.92 -2.86 -0.05
C ASP A 80 13.73 -2.67 -1.57
N VAL A 81 13.01 -3.57 -2.24
CA VAL A 81 12.73 -3.45 -3.69
C VAL A 81 11.67 -2.37 -3.96
N MET A 82 10.65 -2.28 -3.11
CA MET A 82 9.59 -1.28 -3.19
C MET A 82 10.15 0.15 -3.12
N GLY A 83 11.01 0.43 -2.15
CA GLY A 83 11.68 1.74 -2.02
C GLY A 83 12.54 2.10 -3.22
N ARG A 84 13.24 1.12 -3.83
CA ARG A 84 13.98 1.36 -5.08
C ARG A 84 13.06 1.76 -6.23
N LEU A 85 11.89 1.12 -6.35
CA LEU A 85 10.92 1.47 -7.38
C LEU A 85 10.30 2.86 -7.11
N GLU A 86 9.97 3.17 -5.86
CA GLU A 86 9.50 4.50 -5.45
C GLU A 86 10.48 5.59 -5.86
N ASP A 87 11.76 5.43 -5.55
CA ASP A 87 12.81 6.39 -5.92
C ASP A 87 12.86 6.65 -7.44
N GLN A 88 12.67 5.61 -8.25
CA GLN A 88 12.66 5.75 -9.71
C GLN A 88 11.38 6.42 -10.21
N VAL A 89 10.23 6.09 -9.63
CA VAL A 89 8.94 6.69 -9.99
C VAL A 89 8.92 8.17 -9.63
N VAL A 90 9.47 8.55 -8.47
CA VAL A 90 9.68 9.95 -8.08
C VAL A 90 10.51 10.69 -9.13
N LYS A 91 11.68 10.14 -9.50
CA LYS A 91 12.54 10.76 -10.53
C LYS A 91 11.81 10.91 -11.87
N ALA A 92 11.08 9.88 -12.30
CA ALA A 92 10.33 9.92 -13.55
C ALA A 92 9.24 11.01 -13.56
N HIS A 93 8.54 11.24 -12.42
CA HIS A 93 7.54 12.31 -12.32
C HIS A 93 8.15 13.70 -12.41
N PHE A 94 9.27 13.95 -11.71
CA PHE A 94 9.96 15.25 -11.81
C PHE A 94 10.58 15.47 -13.19
N GLU A 95 11.17 14.43 -13.79
CA GLU A 95 11.66 14.49 -15.17
C GLU A 95 10.54 14.79 -16.17
N ALA A 96 9.36 14.18 -16.00
CA ALA A 96 8.19 14.48 -16.82
C ALA A 96 7.69 15.92 -16.63
N LYS A 97 7.70 16.44 -15.39
CA LYS A 97 7.37 17.84 -15.10
C LYS A 97 8.32 18.79 -15.83
N GLU A 98 9.64 18.59 -15.72
CA GLU A 98 10.61 19.45 -16.40
C GLU A 98 10.50 19.39 -17.93
N ALA A 99 10.17 18.21 -18.50
CA ALA A 99 9.88 18.09 -19.92
C ALA A 99 8.66 18.92 -20.33
N TRP A 100 7.59 18.90 -19.52
CA TRP A 100 6.41 19.73 -19.75
C TRP A 100 6.71 21.23 -19.65
N ASP A 101 7.44 21.64 -18.63
CA ASP A 101 7.80 23.05 -18.41
C ASP A 101 8.70 23.58 -19.54
N ALA A 102 9.49 22.72 -20.16
CA ALA A 102 10.30 23.04 -21.33
C ALA A 102 9.53 23.03 -22.66
N GLY A 103 8.22 22.77 -22.65
CA GLY A 103 7.36 22.84 -23.82
C GLY A 103 7.22 21.53 -24.60
N ALA A 104 7.50 20.37 -23.98
CA ALA A 104 7.22 19.08 -24.60
C ALA A 104 5.75 18.95 -24.99
N THR A 105 5.50 18.35 -26.15
CA THR A 105 4.15 18.13 -26.66
C THR A 105 3.53 16.87 -26.08
N LYS A 106 2.20 16.80 -26.06
CA LYS A 106 1.47 15.59 -25.66
C LYS A 106 1.90 14.34 -26.42
N LYS A 107 2.19 14.48 -27.73
CA LYS A 107 2.63 13.37 -28.57
C LYS A 107 4.01 12.84 -28.17
N GLU A 108 4.93 13.73 -27.76
CA GLU A 108 6.25 13.33 -27.26
C GLU A 108 6.13 12.61 -25.91
N MET A 109 5.26 13.10 -25.04
CA MET A 109 5.12 12.59 -23.67
C MET A 109 4.32 11.28 -23.56
N GLU A 110 3.45 10.98 -24.52
CA GLU A 110 2.47 9.88 -24.43
C GLU A 110 3.10 8.53 -24.03
N ALA A 111 4.17 8.12 -24.69
CA ALA A 111 4.83 6.84 -24.41
C ALA A 111 5.45 6.82 -23.00
N ALA A 112 6.16 7.89 -22.61
CA ALA A 112 6.77 7.99 -21.29
C ALA A 112 5.73 8.01 -20.16
N LEU A 113 4.61 8.71 -20.36
CA LEU A 113 3.51 8.76 -19.40
C LEU A 113 2.78 7.42 -19.27
N MET A 114 2.66 6.68 -20.37
CA MET A 114 2.11 5.32 -20.32
C MET A 114 3.01 4.38 -19.50
N ASP A 115 4.32 4.49 -19.66
CA ASP A 115 5.27 3.71 -18.87
C ASP A 115 5.27 4.12 -17.39
N ILE A 116 5.17 5.42 -17.07
CA ILE A 116 4.96 5.89 -15.68
C ILE A 116 3.68 5.32 -15.09
N ARG A 117 2.56 5.38 -15.84
CA ARG A 117 1.27 4.82 -15.42
C ARG A 117 1.40 3.33 -15.11
N HIS A 118 2.10 2.59 -15.96
CA HIS A 118 2.33 1.15 -15.80
C HIS A 118 3.25 0.82 -14.63
N ALA A 119 4.34 1.56 -14.45
CA ALA A 119 5.27 1.39 -13.34
C ALA A 119 4.60 1.67 -11.99
N GLN A 120 3.91 2.82 -11.89
CA GLN A 120 3.24 3.20 -10.65
C GLN A 120 2.08 2.28 -10.31
N TRP A 121 1.31 1.78 -11.29
CA TRP A 121 0.27 0.79 -11.02
C TRP A 121 0.86 -0.48 -10.39
N ARG A 122 1.99 -0.97 -10.90
CA ARG A 122 2.67 -2.17 -10.38
C ARG A 122 3.21 -1.94 -8.98
N TRP A 123 3.85 -0.80 -8.76
CA TRP A 123 4.26 -0.37 -7.41
C TRP A 123 3.06 -0.35 -6.46
N ASP A 124 2.00 0.38 -6.82
CA ASP A 124 0.85 0.62 -5.96
C ASP A 124 0.06 -0.66 -5.66
N TYR A 125 -0.11 -1.54 -6.65
CA TYR A 125 -0.71 -2.87 -6.46
C TYR A 125 0.00 -3.65 -5.34
N THR A 126 1.32 -3.54 -5.26
CA THR A 126 2.10 -4.22 -4.21
C THR A 126 2.15 -3.46 -2.89
N ALA A 127 2.25 -2.13 -2.93
CA ALA A 127 2.31 -1.29 -1.73
C ALA A 127 0.96 -1.20 -1.00
N ALA A 128 -0.15 -1.33 -1.74
CA ALA A 128 -1.50 -1.22 -1.20
C ALA A 128 -1.92 -2.43 -0.34
N SER A 129 -1.26 -3.59 -0.48
CA SER A 129 -1.48 -4.73 0.42
C SER A 129 -0.41 -4.77 1.51
N HIS A 130 -0.80 -4.42 2.73
CA HIS A 130 0.10 -4.48 3.88
C HIS A 130 0.53 -5.91 4.23
N GLY A 131 -0.29 -6.91 3.91
CA GLY A 131 -0.04 -8.34 4.13
C GLY A 131 0.66 -9.05 2.97
N GLY A 132 0.91 -8.38 1.84
CA GLY A 132 1.41 -9.02 0.62
C GLY A 132 2.74 -9.78 0.78
N HIS A 133 3.61 -9.32 1.69
CA HIS A 133 4.87 -9.99 2.02
C HIS A 133 4.69 -11.33 2.75
N MET A 134 3.53 -11.57 3.36
CA MET A 134 3.15 -12.87 3.94
C MET A 134 2.34 -13.68 2.93
N HIS A 135 1.35 -13.05 2.29
CA HIS A 135 0.39 -13.74 1.44
C HIS A 135 1.01 -14.29 0.15
N ALA A 136 1.82 -13.51 -0.56
CA ALA A 136 2.49 -13.94 -1.80
C ALA A 136 3.77 -13.10 -2.09
N PRO A 137 4.82 -13.23 -1.26
CA PRO A 137 6.03 -12.41 -1.38
C PRO A 137 6.71 -12.51 -2.75
N GLU A 138 6.74 -13.70 -3.34
CA GLU A 138 7.32 -13.94 -4.67
C GLU A 138 6.53 -13.24 -5.78
N VAL A 139 5.21 -13.18 -5.65
CA VAL A 139 4.33 -12.47 -6.60
C VAL A 139 4.56 -10.97 -6.48
N VAL A 140 4.61 -10.46 -5.25
CA VAL A 140 4.88 -9.06 -4.95
C VAL A 140 6.25 -8.64 -5.52
N LEU A 141 7.31 -9.40 -5.25
CA LEU A 141 8.65 -9.12 -5.78
C LEU A 141 8.69 -9.14 -7.31
N ARG A 142 7.99 -10.07 -7.96
CA ARG A 142 7.88 -10.12 -9.43
C ARG A 142 7.16 -8.90 -9.99
N VAL A 143 6.07 -8.46 -9.37
CA VAL A 143 5.32 -7.28 -9.82
C VAL A 143 6.17 -6.02 -9.64
N LEU A 144 6.85 -5.86 -8.50
CA LEU A 144 7.82 -4.78 -8.26
C LEU A 144 8.94 -4.76 -9.31
N ALA A 145 9.52 -5.92 -9.64
CA ALA A 145 10.54 -6.04 -10.68
C ALA A 145 10.02 -5.58 -12.06
N SER A 146 8.78 -5.95 -12.41
CA SER A 146 8.15 -5.46 -13.65
C SER A 146 7.85 -3.95 -13.62
N GLY A 147 7.71 -3.36 -12.44
CA GLY A 147 7.60 -1.91 -12.27
C GLY A 147 8.93 -1.21 -12.51
N LEU A 148 10.03 -1.82 -12.06
CA LEU A 148 11.40 -1.33 -12.31
C LEU A 148 11.75 -1.33 -13.81
N ASP A 149 11.30 -2.34 -14.55
CA ASP A 149 11.42 -2.39 -16.01
C ASP A 149 10.69 -1.20 -16.67
N LYS A 150 9.42 -1.00 -16.29
CA LYS A 150 8.59 0.08 -16.86
C LYS A 150 9.10 1.48 -16.51
N VAL A 151 9.61 1.69 -15.30
CA VAL A 151 10.16 3.00 -14.94
C VAL A 151 11.50 3.26 -15.61
N ALA A 152 12.33 2.24 -15.85
CA ALA A 152 13.53 2.39 -16.66
C ALA A 152 13.17 2.83 -18.09
N ASP A 153 12.20 2.15 -18.71
CA ASP A 153 11.61 2.50 -20.00
C ASP A 153 11.13 3.97 -20.04
N ALA A 154 10.42 4.42 -19.01
CA ALA A 154 9.93 5.79 -18.90
C ALA A 154 11.09 6.80 -18.84
N ARG A 155 12.05 6.58 -17.94
CA ARG A 155 13.16 7.51 -17.72
C ARG A 155 14.10 7.60 -18.92
N THR A 156 14.32 6.51 -19.65
CA THR A 156 15.07 6.54 -20.92
C THR A 156 14.35 7.40 -21.96
N LYS A 157 13.03 7.27 -22.10
CA LYS A 157 12.25 8.10 -23.03
C LYS A 157 12.26 9.57 -22.61
N LEU A 158 12.12 9.85 -21.31
CA LEU A 158 12.20 11.21 -20.76
C LEU A 158 13.56 11.84 -21.00
N ALA A 159 14.67 11.11 -20.85
CA ALA A 159 16.01 11.62 -21.12
C ALA A 159 16.16 12.12 -22.58
N VAL A 160 15.58 11.41 -23.55
CA VAL A 160 15.56 11.83 -24.97
C VAL A 160 14.73 13.10 -25.15
N ILE A 161 13.54 13.17 -24.53
CA ILE A 161 12.65 14.34 -24.61
C ILE A 161 13.33 15.57 -23.97
N LEU A 162 13.86 15.42 -22.75
CA LEU A 162 14.58 16.47 -22.03
C LEU A 162 15.74 17.02 -22.85
N THR A 163 16.53 16.13 -23.48
CA THR A 163 17.64 16.53 -24.35
C THR A 163 17.16 17.31 -25.57
N LYS A 164 16.07 16.87 -26.22
CA LYS A 164 15.47 17.56 -27.37
C LYS A 164 15.02 18.99 -27.02
N HIS A 165 14.53 19.18 -25.81
CA HIS A 165 14.06 20.47 -25.29
C HIS A 165 15.14 21.28 -24.56
N GLY A 166 16.42 20.86 -24.64
CA GLY A 166 17.54 21.59 -24.06
C GLY A 166 17.56 21.65 -22.53
N VAL A 167 16.86 20.72 -21.86
CA VAL A 167 16.80 20.66 -20.39
C VAL A 167 18.07 20.03 -19.84
N LYS A 168 18.67 20.67 -18.83
CA LYS A 168 19.87 20.16 -18.15
C LYS A 168 19.54 18.90 -17.35
N THR A 169 20.30 17.82 -17.58
CA THR A 169 20.23 16.57 -16.82
C THR A 169 21.47 16.38 -15.92
N PRO A 170 21.37 15.74 -14.74
CA PRO A 170 20.15 15.16 -14.17
C PRO A 170 19.20 16.23 -13.62
N VAL A 171 17.89 15.98 -13.76
CA VAL A 171 16.84 16.83 -13.16
C VAL A 171 17.02 16.85 -11.65
N GLN A 172 16.99 18.05 -11.07
CA GLN A 172 17.15 18.24 -9.64
C GLN A 172 15.82 17.95 -8.93
N ILE A 173 15.86 17.04 -7.96
CA ILE A 173 14.69 16.71 -7.14
C ILE A 173 14.72 17.64 -5.92
N PRO A 174 13.63 18.38 -5.65
CA PRO A 174 13.51 19.16 -4.41
C PRO A 174 13.66 18.29 -3.17
N ASP A 175 13.94 18.91 -2.03
CA ASP A 175 14.00 18.20 -0.75
C ASP A 175 12.61 17.65 -0.39
N ILE A 176 12.50 16.32 -0.39
CA ILE A 176 11.30 15.55 -0.02
C ILE A 176 11.60 14.60 1.15
N SER A 177 12.62 14.90 1.96
CA SER A 177 13.08 14.06 3.08
C SER A 177 12.05 13.85 4.20
N THR A 178 11.00 14.68 4.25
CA THR A 178 9.88 14.52 5.18
C THR A 178 8.55 14.71 4.45
N ALA A 179 7.47 14.18 5.03
CA ALA A 179 6.13 14.34 4.47
C ALA A 179 5.75 15.83 4.30
N ASP A 180 6.04 16.68 5.29
CA ASP A 180 5.78 18.13 5.23
C ASP A 180 6.49 18.81 4.06
N LYS A 181 7.76 18.44 3.82
CA LYS A 181 8.53 18.97 2.70
C LYS A 181 7.96 18.49 1.36
N ALA A 182 7.58 17.21 1.26
CA ALA A 182 6.96 16.66 0.06
C ALA A 182 5.59 17.33 -0.24
N TRP A 183 4.73 17.54 0.77
CA TRP A 183 3.47 18.26 0.60
C TRP A 183 3.68 19.68 0.11
N LYS A 184 4.66 20.39 0.68
CA LYS A 184 5.02 21.75 0.24
C LYS A 184 5.45 21.78 -1.22
N VAL A 185 6.27 20.82 -1.66
CA VAL A 185 6.69 20.71 -3.07
C VAL A 185 5.50 20.47 -4.00
N MET A 186 4.49 19.74 -3.53
CA MET A 186 3.24 19.48 -4.28
C MET A 186 2.20 20.61 -4.18
N GLY A 187 2.50 21.70 -3.46
CA GLY A 187 1.55 22.81 -3.26
C GLY A 187 0.39 22.49 -2.31
N ILE A 188 0.54 21.49 -1.43
CA ILE A 188 -0.48 21.06 -0.47
C ILE A 188 -0.29 21.82 0.84
N ASP A 189 -1.30 22.57 1.26
CA ASP A 189 -1.37 23.21 2.59
C ASP A 189 -1.92 22.22 3.63
N ILE A 190 -1.05 21.33 4.10
CA ILE A 190 -1.45 20.24 5.00
C ILE A 190 -2.05 20.74 6.31
N GLU A 191 -1.63 21.91 6.81
CA GLU A 191 -2.15 22.47 8.06
C GLU A 191 -3.59 22.98 7.89
N LYS A 192 -3.89 23.59 6.75
CA LYS A 192 -5.27 23.93 6.39
C LYS A 192 -6.14 22.68 6.26
N GLU A 193 -5.66 21.65 5.57
CA GLU A 193 -6.41 20.38 5.40
C GLU A 193 -6.68 19.69 6.75
N ARG A 194 -5.68 19.66 7.65
CA ARG A 194 -5.82 19.12 9.01
C ARG A 194 -6.86 19.89 9.82
N LYS A 195 -6.82 21.23 9.82
CA LYS A 195 -7.80 22.08 10.51
C LYS A 195 -9.22 21.87 9.96
N ALA A 196 -9.37 21.82 8.64
CA ALA A 196 -10.65 21.55 8.01
C ALA A 196 -11.19 20.16 8.41
N LYS A 197 -10.33 19.15 8.46
CA LYS A 197 -10.72 17.80 8.89
C LYS A 197 -11.08 17.76 10.38
N GLU A 198 -10.34 18.44 11.24
CA GLU A 198 -10.63 18.54 12.66
C GLU A 198 -11.98 19.20 12.92
N GLU A 199 -12.26 20.32 12.25
CA GLU A 199 -13.55 21.01 12.33
C GLU A 199 -14.70 20.11 11.88
N PHE A 200 -14.54 19.41 10.75
CA PHE A 200 -15.52 18.44 10.27
C PHE A 200 -15.79 17.33 11.30
N LEU A 201 -14.75 16.78 11.92
CA LEU A 201 -14.88 15.73 12.94
C LEU A 201 -15.59 16.23 14.20
N LYS A 202 -15.37 17.50 14.59
CA LYS A 202 -16.02 18.11 15.77
C LYS A 202 -17.46 18.54 15.52
N THR A 203 -17.82 18.86 14.29
CA THR A 203 -19.12 19.47 13.97
C THR A 203 -20.07 18.52 13.26
N VAL A 204 -19.61 17.86 12.20
CA VAL A 204 -20.47 17.06 11.31
C VAL A 204 -20.67 15.64 11.83
N VAL A 205 -19.61 14.99 12.32
CA VAL A 205 -19.72 13.60 12.82
C VAL A 205 -20.71 13.48 13.99
N PRO A 206 -20.70 14.36 15.01
CA PRO A 206 -21.69 14.29 16.09
C PRO A 206 -23.12 14.49 15.59
N GLN A 207 -23.34 15.36 14.59
CA GLN A 207 -24.65 15.54 13.98
C GLN A 207 -25.12 14.28 13.24
N TRP A 208 -24.22 13.59 12.53
CA TRP A 208 -24.53 12.32 11.89
C TRP A 208 -24.87 11.23 12.91
N GLU A 209 -24.11 11.13 14.00
CA GLU A 209 -24.39 10.18 15.08
C GLU A 209 -25.74 10.48 15.73
N GLN A 210 -26.05 11.75 16.00
CA GLN A 210 -27.35 12.16 16.52
C GLN A 210 -28.48 11.75 15.56
N GLN A 211 -28.37 12.07 14.28
CA GLN A 211 -29.37 11.70 13.28
C GLN A 211 -29.51 10.18 13.13
N ALA A 212 -28.42 9.43 13.25
CA ALA A 212 -28.44 7.97 13.22
C ALA A 212 -29.17 7.40 14.45
N ARG A 213 -28.96 7.99 15.64
CA ARG A 213 -29.66 7.62 16.88
C ARG A 213 -31.16 7.91 16.81
N GLU A 214 -31.53 9.10 16.34
CA GLU A 214 -32.94 9.48 16.16
C GLU A 214 -33.68 8.55 15.18
N LYS A 215 -32.96 8.00 14.19
CA LYS A 215 -33.47 7.01 13.24
C LYS A 215 -33.36 5.55 13.72
N GLY A 216 -32.80 5.31 14.91
CA GLY A 216 -32.58 3.96 15.45
C GLY A 216 -31.51 3.14 14.68
N LEU A 217 -30.63 3.79 13.92
CA LEU A 217 -29.55 3.16 13.14
C LEU A 217 -28.23 3.04 13.91
N LEU A 218 -28.10 3.80 15.00
CA LEU A 218 -26.96 3.73 15.92
C LEU A 218 -27.48 3.55 17.35
N VAL A 219 -27.08 2.46 17.98
CA VAL A 219 -27.36 2.16 19.38
C VAL A 219 -26.13 2.46 20.23
N ASP A 220 -26.34 2.99 21.44
CA ASP A 220 -25.25 3.14 22.39
C ASP A 220 -24.65 1.77 22.71
N PRO A 221 -23.31 1.67 22.77
CA PRO A 221 -22.69 0.45 23.23
C PRO A 221 -23.23 0.12 24.63
N PRO A 222 -23.46 -1.16 24.94
CA PRO A 222 -23.85 -1.55 26.29
C PRO A 222 -22.82 -1.02 27.28
N ALA A 223 -23.29 -0.48 28.41
CA ALA A 223 -22.39 0.00 29.47
C ALA A 223 -21.36 -1.11 29.77
N GLN A 224 -20.07 -0.77 29.66
CA GLN A 224 -19.00 -1.71 30.00
C GLN A 224 -19.22 -2.14 31.46
N LYS A 225 -19.42 -3.44 31.66
CA LYS A 225 -19.51 -4.05 32.99
C LYS A 225 -18.14 -4.20 33.62
#